data_AF-A0A842MUQ4-F1
#
_entry.id   AF-A0A842MUQ4-F1
#
_cell.length_a   1.000
_cell.length_b   1.000
_cell.length_c   1.000
_cell.angle_alpha   90.00
_cell.angle_beta   90.00
_cell.angle_gamma   90.00
#
_symmetry.space_group_name_H-M   'P 1'
#
loop_
_entity.id
_entity.type
_entity.pdbx_description
1 polymer ?
#
loop_
_entity_poly.entity_id
_entity_poly.type
_entity_poly.pdbx_seq_one_letter_code
_entity_poly.pdbx_strand_id
1 'polypeptide(L)'
;AAYENNVPVFCPAIVDSGYGVAYLQNRQHNSNFDITIDQMKDFEQLVEIKSRAEDSGVIYIGGGVPKDFIQLTAVGVCLKSIKSLGSEKVYPHKYAIQITTDAPHWGGLSGCTFEEAISWGKEAHEGRNVQCFCDATIALPIVVHALAERINKREKIPDLSWLFTGLE
;
A
#
# COMPACT_ATOMS: atom_id res chain seq x y z
N ALA A 1 -8.14 8.10 14.76
CA ALA A 1 -8.70 8.05 13.39
C ALA A 1 -8.61 6.65 12.75
N ALA A 2 -7.45 6.17 12.29
CA ALA A 2 -7.36 4.89 11.56
C ALA A 2 -7.84 3.69 12.41
N TYR A 3 -7.33 3.56 13.63
CA TYR A 3 -7.77 2.55 14.60
C TYR A 3 -9.28 2.60 14.87
N GLU A 4 -9.82 3.78 15.18
CA GLU A 4 -11.25 3.98 15.45
C GLU A 4 -12.16 3.66 14.24
N ASN A 5 -11.61 3.68 13.03
CA ASN A 5 -12.33 3.39 11.79
C ASN A 5 -11.97 2.02 11.19
N ASN A 6 -11.28 1.15 11.93
CA ASN A 6 -10.84 -0.17 11.47
C ASN A 6 -10.07 -0.12 10.13
N VAL A 7 -9.22 0.90 9.96
CA VAL A 7 -8.33 1.04 8.80
C VAL A 7 -6.95 0.50 9.17
N PRO A 8 -6.50 -0.62 8.59
CA PRO A 8 -5.18 -1.18 8.89
C PRO A 8 -4.08 -0.26 8.35
N VAL A 9 -2.98 -0.17 9.09
CA VAL A 9 -1.79 0.60 8.71
C VAL A 9 -0.61 -0.35 8.66
N PHE A 10 -0.05 -0.54 7.46
CA PHE A 10 1.13 -1.36 7.25
C PHE A 10 2.38 -0.48 7.14
N CYS A 11 3.44 -0.83 7.85
CA CYS A 11 4.69 -0.07 7.88
C CYS A 11 5.89 -1.02 7.67
N PRO A 12 6.22 -1.39 6.43
CA PRO A 12 7.27 -2.36 6.13
C PRO A 12 8.67 -1.92 6.60
N ALA A 13 8.91 -0.62 6.78
CA ALA A 13 10.20 -0.09 7.22
C ALA A 13 10.16 0.49 8.64
N ILE A 14 9.37 -0.08 9.56
CA ILE A 14 9.17 0.49 10.91
C ILE A 14 10.47 0.66 11.73
N VAL A 15 11.44 -0.23 11.54
CA VAL A 15 12.75 -0.16 12.22
C VAL A 15 13.57 1.04 11.75
N ASP A 16 13.39 1.48 10.51
CA ASP A 16 14.03 2.68 9.95
C ASP A 16 13.28 3.94 10.38
N SER A 17 13.14 4.12 11.70
CA SER A 17 12.43 5.23 12.31
C SER A 17 12.84 5.42 13.77
N GLY A 18 12.26 6.43 14.43
CA GLY A 18 12.40 6.63 15.87
C GLY A 18 11.96 5.42 16.70
N TYR A 19 11.08 4.55 16.20
CA TYR A 19 10.69 3.32 16.89
C TYR A 19 11.83 2.31 16.99
N GLY A 20 12.70 2.22 15.97
CA GLY A 20 13.90 1.38 16.03
C GLY A 20 14.89 1.89 17.09
N VAL A 21 15.05 3.21 17.19
CA VAL A 21 15.88 3.83 18.23
C VAL A 21 15.29 3.59 19.62
N ALA A 22 13.97 3.75 19.77
CA ALA A 22 13.27 3.49 21.03
C ALA A 22 13.39 2.02 21.47
N TYR A 23 13.36 1.07 20.54
CA TYR A 23 13.61 -0.34 20.84
C TYR A 23 14.99 -0.55 21.47
N LEU A 24 16.05 0.05 20.90
CA LEU A 24 17.40 -0.02 21.45
C LEU A 24 17.48 0.59 22.85
N GLN A 25 16.85 1.75 23.06
CA GLN A 25 16.81 2.39 24.37
C GLN A 25 16.14 1.49 25.42
N ASN A 26 15.03 0.84 25.08
CA ASN A 26 14.35 -0.08 26.00
C ASN A 26 15.19 -1.32 26.31
N ARG A 27 15.88 -1.88 25.31
CA ARG A 27 16.82 -2.99 25.48
C ARG A 27 17.98 -2.66 26.41
N GLN A 28 18.47 -1.42 26.38
CA GLN A 28 19.53 -0.96 27.29
C GLN A 28 19.04 -0.80 28.73
N HIS A 29 17.79 -0.35 28.93
CA HIS A 29 17.21 -0.20 30.27
C HIS A 29 16.76 -1.53 30.87
N ASN A 30 16.27 -2.45 30.05
CA ASN A 30 15.82 -3.77 30.44
C ASN A 30 16.30 -4.80 29.42
N SER A 31 17.31 -5.60 29.80
CA SER A 31 17.87 -6.65 28.94
C SER A 31 16.84 -7.72 28.54
N ASN A 32 15.76 -7.86 29.29
CA ASN A 32 14.67 -8.81 29.00
C ASN A 32 13.56 -8.22 28.11
N PHE A 33 13.65 -6.94 27.74
CA PHE A 33 12.69 -6.35 26.81
C PHE A 33 12.92 -6.91 25.42
N ASP A 34 11.95 -7.65 24.89
CA ASP A 34 12.05 -8.28 23.58
C ASP A 34 10.73 -8.11 22.84
N ILE A 35 10.79 -7.53 21.64
CA ILE A 35 9.64 -7.33 20.76
C ILE A 35 10.04 -7.87 19.39
N THR A 36 9.22 -8.78 18.88
CA THR A 36 9.36 -9.33 17.53
C THR A 36 8.24 -8.78 16.66
N ILE A 37 8.62 -8.21 15.51
CA ILE A 37 7.68 -7.71 14.50
C ILE A 37 7.75 -8.65 13.30
N ASP A 38 6.62 -9.30 12.99
CA ASP A 38 6.52 -10.21 11.86
C ASP A 38 6.00 -9.47 10.61
N GLN A 39 6.93 -8.96 9.82
CA GLN A 39 6.61 -8.25 8.57
C GLN A 39 6.13 -9.18 7.44
N MET A 40 6.41 -10.49 7.54
CA MET A 40 5.91 -11.45 6.56
C MET A 40 4.41 -11.64 6.74
N LYS A 41 3.95 -11.75 7.99
CA LYS A 41 2.53 -11.78 8.33
C LYS A 41 1.80 -10.51 7.88
N ASP A 42 2.40 -9.33 8.05
CA ASP A 42 1.87 -8.07 7.51
C ASP A 42 1.64 -8.15 6.00
N PHE A 43 2.63 -8.67 5.25
CA PHE A 43 2.51 -8.83 3.81
C PHE A 43 1.45 -9.87 3.42
N GLU A 44 1.35 -10.99 4.13
CA GLU A 44 0.29 -12.00 3.92
C GLU A 44 -1.10 -11.40 4.10
N GLN A 45 -1.30 -10.60 5.15
CA GLN A 45 -2.55 -9.90 5.43
C GLN A 45 -2.87 -8.88 4.34
N LEU A 46 -1.90 -8.09 3.90
CA LEU A 46 -2.08 -7.12 2.84
C LEU A 46 -2.46 -7.78 1.50
N VAL A 47 -1.81 -8.89 1.14
CA VAL A 47 -2.15 -9.70 -0.04
C VAL A 47 -3.56 -10.30 0.09
N GLU A 48 -3.96 -10.71 1.30
CA GLU A 48 -5.30 -11.23 1.57
C GLU A 48 -6.41 -10.16 1.45
N ILE A 49 -6.12 -8.91 1.80
CA ILE A 49 -7.04 -7.79 1.51
C ILE A 49 -7.26 -7.67 0.00
N LYS A 50 -6.18 -7.72 -0.78
CA LYS A 50 -6.24 -7.60 -2.25
C LYS A 50 -6.94 -8.81 -2.88
N SER A 51 -6.73 -10.02 -2.39
CA SER A 51 -7.35 -11.25 -2.95
C SER A 51 -8.88 -11.27 -2.79
N ARG A 52 -9.40 -10.62 -1.74
CA ARG A 52 -10.84 -10.51 -1.48
C ARG A 52 -11.55 -9.42 -2.28
N ALA A 53 -10.78 -8.52 -2.91
CA ALA A 53 -11.33 -7.43 -3.71
C ALA A 53 -11.46 -7.84 -5.18
N GLU A 54 -12.64 -7.66 -5.77
CA GLU A 54 -12.86 -7.87 -7.21
C GLU A 54 -12.06 -6.83 -8.03
N ASP A 55 -12.25 -5.56 -7.69
CA ASP A 55 -11.51 -4.43 -8.23
C ASP A 55 -10.74 -3.72 -7.09
N SER A 56 -9.57 -3.17 -7.40
CA SER A 56 -8.79 -2.38 -6.45
C SER A 56 -8.30 -1.09 -7.08
N GLY A 57 -8.21 -0.03 -6.28
CA GLY A 57 -7.59 1.24 -6.65
C GLY A 57 -6.48 1.64 -5.67
N VAL A 58 -5.49 2.37 -6.16
CA VAL A 58 -4.31 2.79 -5.41
C VAL A 58 -4.06 4.29 -5.58
N ILE A 59 -3.61 4.94 -4.51
CA ILE A 59 -3.17 6.34 -4.52
C ILE A 59 -1.76 6.37 -3.93
N TYR A 60 -0.78 6.64 -4.77
CA TYR A 60 0.62 6.79 -4.40
C TYR A 60 0.93 8.26 -4.15
N ILE A 61 1.46 8.53 -2.96
CA ILE A 61 1.93 9.86 -2.57
C ILE A 61 3.44 9.72 -2.33
N GLY A 62 4.23 10.25 -3.25
CA GLY A 62 5.67 10.01 -3.32
C GLY A 62 6.00 8.65 -3.94
N GLY A 63 6.98 7.97 -3.34
CA GLY A 63 7.53 6.71 -3.83
C GLY A 63 8.14 5.87 -2.70
N GLY A 64 9.23 5.17 -3.00
CA GLY A 64 9.99 4.37 -2.04
C GLY A 64 9.27 3.07 -1.65
N VAL A 65 9.59 2.58 -0.45
CA VAL A 65 9.08 1.30 0.07
C VAL A 65 7.54 1.22 0.04
N PRO A 66 6.76 2.25 0.45
CA PRO A 66 5.31 2.14 0.44
C PRO A 66 4.70 1.91 -0.95
N LYS A 67 5.31 2.47 -2.02
CA LYS A 67 4.84 2.30 -3.39
C LYS A 67 5.07 0.86 -3.88
N ASP A 68 6.26 0.29 -3.66
CA ASP A 68 6.48 -1.10 -4.07
C ASP A 68 5.64 -2.06 -3.26
N PHE A 69 5.55 -1.83 -1.95
CA PHE A 69 4.93 -2.76 -1.02
C PHE A 69 3.46 -3.02 -1.37
N ILE A 70 2.72 -1.97 -1.75
CA ILE A 70 1.34 -2.12 -2.23
C ILE A 70 1.28 -2.72 -3.64
N GLN A 71 2.20 -2.38 -4.55
CA GLN A 71 2.25 -2.95 -5.91
C GLN A 71 2.52 -4.46 -5.90
N LEU A 72 3.38 -4.93 -4.98
CA LEU A 72 3.68 -6.35 -4.80
C LEU A 72 2.45 -7.16 -4.39
N THR A 73 1.38 -6.54 -3.92
CA THR A 73 0.14 -7.25 -3.60
C THR A 73 -0.51 -7.85 -4.85
N ALA A 74 -0.47 -7.16 -6.00
CA ALA A 74 -0.98 -7.67 -7.27
C ALA A 74 -0.21 -8.94 -7.71
N VAL A 75 1.12 -8.92 -7.54
CA VAL A 75 1.99 -10.06 -7.82
C VAL A 75 1.76 -11.19 -6.81
N GLY A 76 1.61 -10.87 -5.53
CA GLY A 76 1.33 -11.84 -4.46
C GLY A 76 0.03 -12.61 -4.68
N VAL A 77 -1.03 -11.93 -5.14
CA VAL A 77 -2.30 -12.61 -5.49
C VAL A 77 -2.14 -13.48 -6.72
N CYS A 78 -1.38 -13.05 -7.74
CA CYS A 78 -1.05 -13.89 -8.89
C CYS A 78 -0.40 -15.22 -8.44
N LEU A 79 0.60 -15.16 -7.56
CA LEU A 79 1.28 -16.35 -7.03
C LEU A 79 0.36 -17.27 -6.22
N LYS A 80 -0.53 -16.71 -5.39
CA LYS A 80 -1.56 -17.50 -4.70
C LYS A 80 -2.49 -18.19 -5.70
N SER A 81 -2.86 -17.50 -6.79
CA SER A 81 -3.75 -18.04 -7.82
C SER A 81 -3.15 -19.22 -8.59
N ILE A 82 -1.84 -19.20 -8.88
CA ILE A 82 -1.15 -20.34 -9.52
C ILE A 82 -1.28 -21.58 -8.64
N LYS A 83 -1.08 -21.45 -7.33
CA LYS A 83 -1.20 -22.56 -6.39
C LYS A 83 -2.63 -23.09 -6.26
N SER A 84 -3.63 -22.22 -6.26
CA SER A 84 -5.03 -22.62 -6.03
C SER A 84 -5.78 -23.02 -7.30
N LEU A 85 -5.48 -22.39 -8.44
CA LEU A 85 -6.22 -22.53 -9.72
C LEU A 85 -5.39 -23.18 -10.82
N GLY A 86 -4.12 -23.51 -10.58
CA GLY A 86 -3.22 -24.12 -11.58
C GLY A 86 -2.95 -23.26 -12.81
N SER A 87 -3.30 -21.98 -12.77
CA SER A 87 -3.15 -21.03 -13.87
C SER A 87 -2.68 -19.67 -13.35
N GLU A 88 -1.82 -19.03 -14.14
CA GLU A 88 -1.33 -17.68 -13.87
C GLU A 88 -2.41 -16.68 -14.25
N LYS A 89 -3.12 -16.15 -13.26
CA LYS A 89 -4.07 -15.07 -13.46
C LYS A 89 -3.54 -13.82 -12.77
N VAL A 90 -3.34 -12.76 -13.55
CA VAL A 90 -2.87 -11.47 -13.04
C VAL A 90 -4.05 -10.71 -12.43
N TYR A 91 -3.84 -10.09 -11.27
CA TYR A 91 -4.84 -9.29 -10.55
C TYR A 91 -4.36 -7.85 -10.37
N PRO A 92 -4.17 -7.10 -11.46
CA PRO A 92 -3.63 -5.75 -11.38
C PRO A 92 -4.59 -4.79 -10.66
N HIS A 93 -4.12 -3.62 -10.21
CA HIS A 93 -5.04 -2.56 -9.80
C HIS A 93 -5.67 -1.87 -11.02
N LYS A 94 -6.95 -1.53 -10.90
CA LYS A 94 -7.77 -1.00 -12.00
C LYS A 94 -7.74 0.52 -12.08
N TYR A 95 -7.44 1.17 -10.95
CA TYR A 95 -7.37 2.61 -10.83
C TYR A 95 -6.08 2.97 -10.10
N ALA A 96 -5.28 3.86 -10.67
CA ALA A 96 -4.06 4.30 -10.03
C ALA A 96 -3.87 5.82 -10.14
N ILE A 97 -3.58 6.46 -9.02
CA ILE A 97 -3.18 7.87 -8.97
C ILE A 97 -1.78 7.91 -8.38
N GLN A 98 -0.86 8.61 -9.04
CA GLN A 98 0.47 8.85 -8.49
C GLN A 98 0.75 10.34 -8.43
N ILE A 99 1.15 10.82 -7.26
CA ILE A 99 1.70 12.15 -7.04
C ILE A 99 3.16 11.94 -6.67
N THR A 100 4.09 12.39 -7.49
CA THR A 100 5.53 12.24 -7.20
C THR A 100 6.31 13.44 -7.72
N THR A 101 7.45 13.74 -7.13
CA THR A 101 8.44 14.67 -7.69
C THR A 101 9.56 13.94 -8.40
N ASP A 102 9.62 12.60 -8.27
CA ASP A 102 10.71 11.82 -8.82
C ASP A 102 10.56 11.61 -10.33
N ALA A 103 11.67 11.71 -11.04
CA ALA A 103 11.69 11.71 -12.49
C ALA A 103 11.96 10.29 -13.03
N PRO A 104 11.26 9.88 -14.11
CA PRO A 104 11.34 8.50 -14.60
C PRO A 104 12.71 8.14 -15.20
N HIS A 105 13.46 9.12 -15.72
CA HIS A 105 14.73 8.88 -16.42
C HIS A 105 15.86 8.34 -15.52
N TRP A 106 15.71 8.41 -14.20
CA TRP A 106 16.66 7.83 -13.26
C TRP A 106 16.51 6.31 -13.10
N GLY A 107 15.42 5.72 -13.63
CA GLY A 107 15.13 4.28 -13.46
C GLY A 107 14.82 3.91 -12.01
N GLY A 108 14.48 4.90 -11.17
CA GLY A 108 14.08 4.67 -9.79
C GLY A 108 12.62 4.24 -9.69
N LEU A 109 12.32 3.33 -8.76
CA LEU A 109 10.96 2.88 -8.50
C LEU A 109 10.01 4.05 -8.12
N SER A 110 10.51 5.04 -7.39
CA SER A 110 9.74 6.21 -6.98
C SER A 110 9.19 7.00 -8.19
N GLY A 111 10.01 7.18 -9.23
CA GLY A 111 9.66 7.80 -10.51
C GLY A 111 9.05 6.87 -11.55
N CYS A 112 9.03 5.54 -11.30
CA CYS A 112 8.49 4.52 -12.21
C CYS A 112 7.11 4.93 -12.77
N THR A 113 7.00 4.87 -14.10
CA THR A 113 5.78 5.23 -14.85
C THR A 113 4.75 4.12 -14.75
N PHE A 114 3.48 4.45 -15.03
CA PHE A 114 2.45 3.43 -15.09
C PHE A 114 2.63 2.44 -16.24
N GLU A 115 3.26 2.84 -17.35
CA GLU A 115 3.61 1.93 -18.45
C GLU A 115 4.55 0.82 -17.98
N GLU A 116 5.56 1.17 -17.17
CA GLU A 116 6.44 0.19 -16.56
C GLU A 116 5.68 -0.69 -15.57
N ALA A 117 4.85 -0.10 -14.69
CA ALA A 117 4.06 -0.89 -13.74
C ALA A 117 3.07 -1.87 -14.42
N ILE A 118 2.49 -1.49 -15.57
CA ILE A 118 1.64 -2.36 -16.40
C ILE A 118 2.45 -3.55 -16.94
N SER A 119 3.71 -3.33 -17.36
CA SER A 119 4.57 -4.41 -17.88
C SER A 119 4.83 -5.52 -16.85
N TRP A 120 4.79 -5.19 -15.57
CA TRP A 120 4.91 -6.14 -14.46
C TRP A 120 3.58 -6.76 -14.02
N GLY A 121 2.46 -6.36 -14.63
CA GLY A 121 1.12 -6.77 -14.20
C GLY A 121 0.69 -6.18 -12.86
N LYS A 122 1.38 -5.13 -12.38
CA LYS A 122 1.00 -4.41 -11.15
C LYS A 122 -0.26 -3.58 -11.39
N GLU A 123 -0.34 -2.95 -12.56
CA GLU A 123 -1.44 -2.08 -12.98
C GLU A 123 -2.14 -2.58 -14.24
N ALA A 124 -3.43 -2.30 -14.36
CA ALA A 124 -4.25 -2.81 -15.46
C ALA A 124 -3.95 -2.00 -16.71
N HIS A 125 -3.76 -2.70 -17.84
CA HIS A 125 -3.54 -2.06 -19.14
C HIS A 125 -4.73 -1.16 -19.55
N GLU A 126 -5.96 -1.61 -19.31
CA GLU A 126 -7.20 -0.83 -19.54
C GLU A 126 -7.62 -0.03 -18.30
N GLY A 127 -6.75 0.08 -17.29
CA GLY A 127 -7.01 0.81 -16.06
C GLY A 127 -7.03 2.32 -16.26
N ARG A 128 -7.66 3.05 -15.33
CA ARG A 128 -7.62 4.52 -15.31
C ARG A 128 -6.47 4.97 -14.42
N ASN A 129 -5.35 5.30 -15.06
CA ASN A 129 -4.12 5.65 -14.39
C ASN A 129 -3.77 7.11 -14.66
N VAL A 130 -3.36 7.88 -13.64
CA VAL A 130 -2.95 9.27 -13.78
C VAL A 130 -1.73 9.58 -12.91
N GLN A 131 -0.68 10.11 -13.55
CA GLN A 131 0.56 10.51 -12.90
C GLN A 131 0.68 12.03 -12.88
N CYS A 132 0.92 12.59 -11.70
CA CYS A 132 1.07 14.02 -11.46
C CYS A 132 2.47 14.29 -10.91
N PHE A 133 3.29 14.97 -11.71
CA PHE A 133 4.62 15.42 -11.28
C PHE A 133 4.51 16.70 -10.46
N CYS A 134 4.27 16.58 -9.16
CA CYS A 134 4.04 17.69 -8.26
C CYS A 134 4.41 17.32 -6.82
N ASP A 135 4.77 18.31 -6.01
CA ASP A 135 4.94 18.13 -4.58
C ASP A 135 3.61 17.76 -3.92
N ALA A 136 3.64 16.77 -3.03
CA ALA A 136 2.45 16.29 -2.33
C ALA A 136 1.77 17.39 -1.52
N THR A 137 2.52 18.33 -0.95
CA THR A 137 1.98 19.45 -0.16
C THR A 137 1.17 20.44 -1.01
N ILE A 138 1.34 20.45 -2.32
CA ILE A 138 0.55 21.26 -3.26
C ILE A 138 -0.63 20.43 -3.78
N ALA A 139 -0.36 19.24 -4.30
CA ALA A 139 -1.38 18.43 -4.97
C ALA A 139 -2.41 17.85 -4.00
N LEU A 140 -1.98 17.35 -2.83
CA LEU A 140 -2.86 16.63 -1.92
C LEU A 140 -3.97 17.52 -1.34
N PRO A 141 -3.72 18.76 -0.87
CA PRO A 141 -4.81 19.63 -0.41
C PRO A 141 -5.86 19.92 -1.48
N ILE A 142 -5.45 20.14 -2.74
CA ILE A 142 -6.37 20.39 -3.86
C ILE A 142 -7.25 19.15 -4.11
N VAL A 143 -6.64 17.96 -4.17
CA VAL A 143 -7.37 16.69 -4.37
C VAL A 143 -8.34 16.44 -3.23
N VAL A 144 -7.90 16.58 -1.98
CA VAL A 144 -8.73 16.35 -0.79
C VAL A 144 -9.87 17.36 -0.73
N HIS A 145 -9.63 18.63 -1.05
CA HIS A 145 -10.67 19.64 -1.09
C HIS A 145 -11.72 19.33 -2.17
N ALA A 146 -11.30 19.00 -3.39
CA ALA A 146 -12.21 18.62 -4.46
C ALA A 146 -13.03 17.35 -4.12
N LEU A 147 -12.44 16.39 -3.41
CA LEU A 147 -13.16 15.21 -2.92
C LEU A 147 -14.19 15.59 -1.85
N ALA A 148 -13.84 16.47 -0.92
CA ALA A 148 -14.75 16.94 0.13
C ALA A 148 -15.95 17.71 -0.44
N GLU A 149 -15.75 18.51 -1.50
CA GLU A 149 -16.84 19.24 -2.16
C GLU A 149 -17.75 18.33 -3.00
N ARG A 150 -17.18 17.30 -3.64
CA ARG A 150 -17.90 16.45 -4.60
C ARG A 150 -18.49 15.20 -3.98
N ILE A 151 -17.95 14.72 -2.87
CA ILE A 151 -18.35 13.46 -2.23
C ILE A 151 -18.86 13.76 -0.82
N ASN A 152 -20.20 13.76 -0.67
CA ASN A 152 -20.84 13.97 0.64
C ASN A 152 -20.64 12.79 1.60
N LYS A 153 -20.65 11.55 1.08
CA LYS A 153 -20.52 10.33 1.88
C LYS A 153 -19.82 9.24 1.09
N ARG A 154 -18.91 8.52 1.74
CA ARG A 154 -18.35 7.29 1.19
C ARG A 154 -19.37 6.16 1.28
N GLU A 155 -19.72 5.60 0.14
CA GLU A 155 -20.56 4.41 0.04
C GLU A 155 -19.71 3.15 -0.13
N LYS A 156 -20.23 1.98 0.24
CA LYS A 156 -19.60 0.67 0.04
C LYS A 156 -18.19 0.56 0.66
N ILE A 157 -18.08 0.87 1.95
CA ILE A 157 -16.84 0.72 2.70
C ILE A 157 -16.53 -0.79 2.82
N PRO A 158 -15.33 -1.27 2.41
CA PRO A 158 -14.97 -2.67 2.57
C PRO A 158 -14.87 -3.02 4.06
N ASP A 159 -15.39 -4.19 4.43
CA ASP A 159 -15.27 -4.70 5.80
C ASP A 159 -13.90 -5.35 6.01
N LEU A 160 -13.10 -4.72 6.86
CA LEU A 160 -11.76 -5.17 7.25
C LEU A 160 -11.71 -5.61 8.72
N SER A 161 -12.86 -5.72 9.41
CA SER A 161 -12.94 -6.10 10.83
C SER A 161 -12.28 -7.44 11.14
N TRP A 162 -12.27 -8.36 10.18
CA TRP A 162 -11.61 -9.66 10.26
C TRP A 162 -10.08 -9.58 10.49
N LEU A 163 -9.42 -8.46 10.14
CA LEU A 163 -7.99 -8.26 10.44
C LEU A 163 -7.74 -7.93 11.92
N PHE A 164 -8.77 -7.47 12.62
CA PHE A 164 -8.68 -7.01 14.00
C PHE A 164 -9.12 -8.08 15.02
N THR A 165 -9.46 -9.28 14.56
CA THR A 165 -9.84 -10.39 15.44
C THR A 165 -8.61 -10.96 16.14
N GLY A 166 -8.67 -11.10 17.47
CA GLY A 166 -7.59 -11.70 18.27
C GLY A 166 -6.41 -10.76 18.55
N LEU A 167 -6.64 -9.45 18.55
CA LEU A 167 -5.68 -8.42 18.97
C LEU A 167 -5.72 -8.17 20.51
N GLU A 168 -6.14 -9.16 21.30
CA GLU A 168 -6.16 -9.10 22.77
C GLU A 168 -4.79 -9.35 23.39
#